data_AF-A0A223V3N6-F1
#
_entry.id   AF-A0A223V3N6-F1
#
_cell.length_a   1.000
_cell.length_b   1.000
_cell.length_c   1.000
_cell.angle_alpha   90.00
_cell.angle_beta   90.00
_cell.angle_gamma   90.00
#
_symmetry.space_group_name_H-M   'P 1'
#
loop_
_entity.id
_entity.type
_entity.pdbx_description
1 polymer ?
#
loop_
_entity_poly.entity_id
_entity_poly.type
_entity_poly.pdbx_seq_one_letter_code
_entity_poly.pdbx_strand_id
1 'polypeptide(L)'
;MSIRDFNYASAYSKVYSISNEELKVVFKGELESESDTILFKSIDIPARSLRQLSQIDFANLKAIYSNQCVLDGDIKLFTYKKKDSLKNVLVENYFHEELSPAIDIINELVPREHQLQYNEKIIKELMQGCEEILIMENFPDIQKN
;
A
#
# COMPACT_ATOMS: atom_id res chain seq x y z
N MET A 1 -4.41 -3.71 -9.25
CA MET A 1 -3.67 -3.60 -7.98
C MET A 1 -4.26 -2.45 -7.18
N SER A 2 -4.21 -2.49 -5.86
CA SER A 2 -4.48 -1.32 -5.02
C SER A 2 -3.50 -1.21 -3.86
N ILE A 3 -3.22 0.01 -3.43
CA ILE A 3 -2.49 0.31 -2.20
C ILE A 3 -3.46 1.10 -1.31
N ARG A 4 -3.71 0.62 -0.10
CA ARG A 4 -4.39 1.38 0.93
C ARG A 4 -3.34 1.95 1.88
N ASP A 5 -3.31 3.27 1.99
CA ASP A 5 -2.42 4.04 2.85
C ASP A 5 -3.21 4.51 4.07
N PHE A 6 -2.85 4.05 5.26
CA PHE A 6 -3.60 4.30 6.48
C PHE A 6 -3.06 5.53 7.21
N ASN A 7 -3.97 6.39 7.67
CA ASN A 7 -3.67 7.46 8.61
C ASN A 7 -4.46 7.21 9.90
N TYR A 8 -3.87 6.44 10.81
CA TYR A 8 -4.52 6.05 12.06
C TYR A 8 -4.85 7.26 12.95
N ALA A 9 -3.92 8.21 13.06
CA ALA A 9 -4.13 9.44 13.85
C ALA A 9 -5.37 10.22 13.44
N SER A 10 -5.74 10.15 12.16
CA SER A 10 -6.89 10.88 11.60
C SER A 10 -8.07 9.97 11.23
N ALA A 11 -8.02 8.68 11.58
CA ALA A 11 -9.06 7.69 11.30
C ALA A 11 -9.56 7.67 9.83
N TYR A 12 -8.64 7.82 8.88
CA TYR A 12 -8.96 7.69 7.45
C TYR A 12 -7.91 6.86 6.72
N SER A 13 -8.25 6.40 5.52
CA SER A 13 -7.27 5.87 4.56
C SER A 13 -7.42 6.49 3.18
N LYS A 14 -6.35 6.44 2.39
CA LYS A 14 -6.39 6.71 0.95
C LYS A 14 -6.18 5.42 0.20
N VAL A 15 -7.07 5.09 -0.72
CA VAL A 15 -6.97 3.91 -1.57
C VAL A 15 -6.62 4.32 -2.98
N TYR A 16 -5.45 3.86 -3.42
CA TYR A 16 -4.92 4.02 -4.76
C TYR A 16 -5.21 2.73 -5.52
N SER A 17 -6.08 2.77 -6.52
CA SER A 17 -6.45 1.61 -7.34
C SER A 17 -6.01 1.83 -8.77
N ILE A 18 -5.26 0.88 -9.32
CA ILE A 18 -4.78 0.91 -10.71
C ILE A 18 -5.14 -0.40 -11.42
N SER A 19 -5.76 -0.28 -12.58
CA SER A 19 -6.13 -1.38 -13.48
C SER A 19 -5.79 -1.02 -14.92
N ASN A 20 -6.11 -1.90 -15.87
CA ASN A 20 -5.97 -1.59 -17.29
C ASN A 20 -6.98 -0.54 -17.77
N GLU A 21 -7.98 -0.21 -16.96
CA GLU A 21 -9.10 0.67 -17.31
C GLU A 21 -8.94 2.06 -16.69
N GLU A 22 -8.52 2.12 -15.42
CA GLU A 22 -8.42 3.37 -14.70
C GLU A 22 -7.46 3.34 -13.51
N LEU A 23 -6.99 4.54 -13.16
CA LEU A 23 -6.30 4.87 -11.93
C LEU A 23 -7.25 5.74 -11.13
N LYS A 24 -7.45 5.39 -9.86
CA LYS A 24 -8.38 6.07 -8.96
C LYS A 24 -7.74 6.25 -7.60
N VAL A 25 -7.85 7.45 -7.04
CA VAL A 25 -7.52 7.75 -5.63
C VAL A 25 -8.81 8.05 -4.91
N VAL A 26 -9.09 7.27 -3.86
CA VAL A 26 -10.30 7.39 -3.04
C VAL A 26 -9.90 7.71 -1.61
N PHE A 27 -10.44 8.78 -1.06
CA PHE A 27 -10.48 8.99 0.38
C PHE A 27 -11.53 8.07 0.98
N LYS A 28 -11.16 7.31 2.00
CA LYS A 28 -12.05 6.50 2.80
C LYS A 28 -12.03 7.01 4.22
N GLY A 29 -13.15 7.56 4.67
CA GLY A 29 -13.36 7.78 6.09
C GLY A 29 -13.59 6.44 6.77
N GLU A 30 -12.88 6.17 7.86
CA GLU A 30 -13.03 4.89 8.60
C GLU A 30 -14.10 5.01 9.71
N LEU A 31 -14.87 6.11 9.72
CA LEU A 31 -16.00 6.38 10.63
C LEU A 31 -17.35 6.23 9.89
N GLU A 32 -18.37 5.69 10.57
CA GLU A 32 -19.70 5.40 9.97
C GLU A 32 -20.38 6.60 9.28
N SER A 33 -20.10 7.82 9.74
CA SER A 33 -20.69 9.05 9.20
C SER A 33 -19.91 9.66 8.02
N GLU A 34 -18.72 9.14 7.72
CA GLU A 34 -17.88 9.65 6.65
C GLU A 34 -18.13 8.88 5.35
N SER A 35 -18.13 9.59 4.22
CA SER A 35 -18.41 9.00 2.92
C SER A 35 -17.15 8.92 2.06
N ASP A 36 -17.00 7.80 1.36
CA ASP A 36 -15.93 7.60 0.38
C ASP A 36 -15.98 8.70 -0.68
N THR A 37 -14.87 9.42 -0.86
CA THR A 37 -14.77 10.50 -1.84
C THR A 37 -13.71 10.18 -2.88
N ILE A 38 -14.06 10.31 -4.17
CA ILE A 38 -13.08 10.18 -5.25
C ILE A 38 -12.27 11.49 -5.28
N LEU A 39 -10.97 11.39 -4.96
CA LEU A 39 -10.06 12.53 -5.00
C LEU A 39 -9.49 12.75 -6.40
N PHE A 40 -9.17 11.64 -7.08
CA PHE A 40 -8.57 11.67 -8.41
C PHE A 40 -9.01 10.46 -9.22
N LYS A 41 -9.12 10.66 -10.54
CA LYS A 41 -9.39 9.60 -11.50
C LYS A 41 -8.69 9.91 -12.83
N SER A 42 -8.03 8.91 -13.41
CA SER A 42 -7.50 8.95 -14.76
C SER A 42 -7.83 7.65 -15.48
N ILE A 43 -8.12 7.75 -16.78
CA ILE A 43 -8.33 6.58 -17.68
C ILE A 43 -7.14 6.37 -18.62
N ASP A 44 -6.26 7.38 -18.73
CA ASP A 44 -5.12 7.36 -19.64
C ASP A 44 -3.88 6.84 -18.91
N ILE A 45 -3.83 5.53 -18.65
CA ILE A 45 -2.67 4.90 -18.02
C ILE A 45 -1.66 4.46 -19.08
N PRO A 46 -0.40 4.91 -19.00
CA PRO A 46 0.65 4.43 -19.88
C PRO A 46 0.83 2.91 -19.76
N ALA A 47 0.79 2.20 -20.89
CA ALA A 47 0.98 0.75 -20.93
C ALA A 47 2.32 0.30 -20.32
N ARG A 48 3.35 1.16 -20.38
CA ARG A 48 4.64 0.94 -19.72
C ARG A 48 4.49 0.79 -18.20
N SER A 49 3.73 1.68 -17.56
CA SER A 49 3.47 1.65 -16.12
C SER A 49 2.72 0.38 -15.71
N LEU A 50 1.70 0.00 -16.47
CA LEU A 50 0.97 -1.26 -16.24
C LEU A 50 1.88 -2.49 -16.38
N ARG A 51 2.77 -2.49 -17.37
CA ARG A 51 3.75 -3.56 -17.56
C ARG A 51 4.71 -3.64 -16.38
N GLN A 52 5.26 -2.51 -15.92
CA GLN A 52 6.15 -2.50 -14.76
C GLN A 52 5.45 -3.02 -13.49
N LEU A 53 4.22 -2.60 -13.24
CA LEU A 53 3.43 -3.12 -12.10
C LEU A 53 3.16 -4.62 -12.20
N SER A 54 2.97 -5.14 -13.41
CA SER A 54 2.74 -6.58 -13.64
C SER A 54 3.99 -7.45 -13.41
N GLN A 55 5.18 -6.85 -13.37
CA GLN A 55 6.46 -7.54 -13.14
C GLN A 55 6.79 -7.73 -11.66
N ILE A 56 6.06 -7.08 -10.75
CA ILE A 56 6.23 -7.26 -9.32
C ILE A 56 5.77 -8.68 -8.94
N ASP A 57 6.64 -9.45 -8.30
CA ASP A 57 6.38 -10.84 -7.94
C ASP A 57 5.60 -10.95 -6.61
N PHE A 58 4.32 -10.58 -6.66
CA PHE A 58 3.43 -10.70 -5.51
C PHE A 58 3.25 -12.14 -4.99
N ALA A 59 3.55 -13.16 -5.80
CA ALA A 59 3.29 -14.55 -5.42
C ALA A 59 4.23 -15.02 -4.30
N ASN A 60 5.48 -14.54 -4.31
CA ASN A 60 6.51 -14.92 -3.35
C ASN A 60 6.58 -13.99 -2.11
N LEU A 61 5.82 -12.91 -2.11
CA LEU A 61 5.72 -12.03 -0.95
C LEU A 61 5.02 -12.71 0.21
N LYS A 62 5.45 -12.37 1.43
CA LYS A 62 4.81 -12.78 2.68
C LYS A 62 3.62 -11.89 2.97
N ALA A 63 2.78 -12.27 3.92
CA ALA A 63 1.57 -11.52 4.25
C ALA A 63 1.88 -10.22 5.02
N ILE A 64 2.87 -10.24 5.92
CA ILE A 64 3.16 -9.11 6.82
C ILE A 64 4.67 -8.87 6.89
N TYR A 65 5.05 -7.59 6.77
CA TYR A 65 6.39 -7.08 7.05
C TYR A 65 6.25 -5.86 7.95
N SER A 66 6.78 -5.93 9.16
CA SER A 66 6.54 -4.91 10.17
C SER A 66 7.79 -4.62 11.00
N ASN A 67 8.10 -3.33 11.15
CA ASN A 67 9.09 -2.84 12.09
C ASN A 67 8.40 -2.50 13.41
N GLN A 68 8.52 -3.39 14.40
CA GLN A 68 7.80 -3.26 15.68
C GLN A 68 8.37 -2.17 16.58
N CYS A 69 9.58 -1.65 16.29
CA CYS A 69 10.17 -0.55 17.04
C CYS A 69 9.47 0.80 16.81
N VAL A 70 8.54 0.86 15.84
CA VAL A 70 7.75 2.06 15.53
C VAL A 70 6.28 1.73 15.74
N LEU A 71 5.68 2.33 16.78
CA LEU A 71 4.30 2.05 17.18
C LEU A 71 3.24 2.68 16.26
N ASP A 72 3.52 3.87 15.72
CA ASP A 72 2.64 4.59 14.80
C ASP A 72 3.49 5.20 13.68
N GLY A 73 2.99 5.14 12.45
CA GLY A 73 3.73 5.61 11.29
C GLY A 73 3.18 5.12 9.96
N ASP A 74 4.08 4.67 9.10
CA ASP A 74 3.81 4.34 7.71
C ASP A 74 3.18 2.95 7.57
N ILE A 75 1.86 2.88 7.41
CA ILE A 75 1.15 1.60 7.31
C ILE A 75 0.43 1.52 5.97
N LYS A 76 0.72 0.46 5.21
CA LYS A 76 0.16 0.26 3.87
C LYS A 76 -0.26 -1.19 3.64
N LEU A 77 -1.44 -1.37 3.07
CA LEU A 77 -1.92 -2.65 2.59
C LEU A 77 -1.90 -2.68 1.07
N PHE A 78 -1.03 -3.51 0.51
CA PHE A 78 -0.96 -3.81 -0.91
C PHE A 78 -1.92 -4.96 -1.21
N THR A 79 -2.82 -4.76 -2.16
CA THR A 79 -3.74 -5.78 -2.64
C THR A 79 -3.49 -5.99 -4.13
N TYR A 80 -3.09 -7.20 -4.49
CA TYR A 80 -2.89 -7.62 -5.86
C TYR A 80 -3.91 -8.69 -6.22
N LYS A 81 -4.66 -8.45 -7.31
CA LYS A 81 -5.67 -9.37 -7.84
C LYS A 81 -5.29 -9.76 -9.26
N LYS A 82 -5.15 -11.06 -9.51
CA LYS A 82 -4.93 -11.63 -10.85
C LYS A 82 -5.85 -12.83 -11.03
N LYS A 83 -6.81 -12.72 -11.97
CA LYS A 83 -7.85 -13.71 -12.31
C LYS A 83 -8.45 -14.42 -11.08
N ASP A 84 -7.82 -15.50 -10.64
CA ASP A 84 -8.30 -16.42 -9.59
C ASP A 84 -7.54 -16.28 -8.26
N SER A 85 -6.62 -15.32 -8.16
CA SER A 85 -5.78 -15.10 -6.98
C SER A 85 -5.94 -13.67 -6.45
N LEU A 86 -6.02 -13.58 -5.12
CA LEU A 86 -5.95 -12.35 -4.36
C LEU A 86 -4.80 -12.48 -3.37
N LYS A 87 -3.83 -11.59 -3.44
CA LYS A 87 -2.73 -11.50 -2.48
C LYS A 87 -2.82 -10.16 -1.77
N ASN A 88 -2.74 -10.23 -0.45
CA ASN A 88 -2.62 -9.07 0.41
C ASN A 88 -1.24 -9.09 1.06
N VAL A 89 -0.59 -7.93 1.12
CA VAL A 89 0.69 -7.73 1.80
C VAL A 89 0.58 -6.47 2.64
N LEU A 90 0.70 -6.62 3.95
CA LEU A 90 0.73 -5.53 4.91
C LEU A 90 2.17 -5.14 5.18
N VAL A 91 2.46 -3.85 5.05
CA VAL A 91 3.76 -3.26 5.31
C VAL A 91 3.57 -2.17 6.37
N GLU A 92 4.28 -2.29 7.49
CA GLU A 92 4.17 -1.37 8.62
C GLU A 92 5.56 -0.89 9.01
N ASN A 93 5.83 0.41 8.82
CA ASN A 93 7.10 1.05 9.15
C ASN A 93 8.33 0.33 8.54
N TYR A 94 8.12 -0.34 7.40
CA TYR A 94 9.07 -1.27 6.81
C TYR A 94 9.31 -0.94 5.33
N PHE A 95 10.57 -0.91 4.92
CA PHE A 95 10.95 -0.73 3.53
C PHE A 95 11.04 -2.09 2.84
N HIS A 96 10.13 -2.36 1.91
CA HIS A 96 10.16 -3.57 1.09
C HIS A 96 10.56 -3.23 -0.35
N GLU A 97 11.76 -3.65 -0.75
CA GLU A 97 12.35 -3.30 -2.04
C GLU A 97 11.46 -3.68 -3.22
N GLU A 98 10.87 -4.87 -3.23
CA GLU A 98 10.00 -5.33 -4.33
C GLU A 98 8.67 -4.57 -4.45
N LEU A 99 8.19 -3.96 -3.36
CA LEU A 99 6.92 -3.22 -3.34
C LEU A 99 7.10 -1.73 -3.60
N SER A 100 8.29 -1.18 -3.29
CA SER A 100 8.59 0.24 -3.47
C SER A 100 8.32 0.78 -4.90
N PRO A 101 8.61 0.05 -6.01
CA PRO A 101 8.34 0.56 -7.35
C PRO A 101 6.86 0.79 -7.63
N ALA A 102 5.96 0.07 -6.95
CA ALA A 102 4.53 0.28 -7.09
C ALA A 102 4.11 1.67 -6.62
N ILE A 103 4.74 2.17 -5.55
CA ILE A 103 4.49 3.49 -5.00
C ILE A 103 5.01 4.55 -5.97
N ASP A 104 6.24 4.41 -6.45
CA ASP A 104 6.85 5.35 -7.39
C ASP A 104 6.02 5.49 -8.67
N ILE A 105 5.62 4.35 -9.26
CA ILE A 105 4.80 4.34 -10.47
C ILE A 105 3.45 5.04 -10.23
N ILE A 106 2.79 4.81 -9.08
CA ILE A 106 1.53 5.49 -8.78
C ILE A 106 1.78 7.00 -8.60
N ASN A 107 2.84 7.39 -7.91
CA ASN A 107 3.18 8.79 -7.65
C ASN A 107 3.51 9.58 -8.92
N GLU A 108 4.09 8.92 -9.94
CA GLU A 108 4.30 9.51 -11.27
C GLU A 108 2.99 9.76 -12.03
N LEU A 109 1.93 9.00 -11.73
CA LEU A 109 0.66 9.04 -12.45
C LEU A 109 -0.42 9.91 -11.79
N VAL A 110 -0.19 10.38 -10.56
CA VAL A 110 -1.13 11.22 -9.82
C VAL A 110 -0.60 12.64 -9.63
N PRO A 111 -1.47 13.66 -9.53
CA PRO A 111 -1.09 15.00 -9.11
C PRO A 111 -0.37 14.99 -7.76
N ARG A 112 0.50 15.97 -7.54
CA ARG A 112 1.37 16.05 -6.36
C ARG A 112 0.60 16.00 -5.03
N GLU A 113 -0.54 16.67 -4.97
CA GLU A 113 -1.45 16.72 -3.82
C GLU A 113 -2.09 15.36 -3.48
N HIS A 114 -2.07 14.44 -4.43
CA HIS A 114 -2.58 13.08 -4.30
C HIS A 114 -1.49 12.04 -4.25
N GLN A 115 -0.21 12.41 -4.23
CA GLN A 115 0.86 11.43 -4.11
C GLN A 115 0.80 10.69 -2.78
N LEU A 116 1.08 9.39 -2.86
CA LEU A 116 1.26 8.51 -1.73
C LEU A 116 2.54 8.88 -1.00
N GLN A 117 2.44 9.16 0.30
CA GLN A 117 3.60 9.49 1.11
C GLN A 117 4.39 8.21 1.41
N TYR A 118 5.67 8.23 1.06
CA TYR A 118 6.60 7.15 1.33
C TYR A 118 8.01 7.71 1.39
N ASN A 119 8.54 7.91 2.60
CA ASN A 119 9.91 8.40 2.77
C ASN A 119 10.85 7.23 3.00
N GLU A 120 11.35 6.66 1.90
CA GLU A 120 12.30 5.54 1.92
C GLU A 120 13.46 5.76 2.90
N LYS A 121 14.05 6.97 2.89
CA LYS A 121 15.20 7.28 3.76
C LYS A 121 14.83 7.15 5.23
N ILE A 122 13.72 7.79 5.65
CA ILE A 122 13.26 7.74 7.03
C ILE A 122 12.94 6.30 7.44
N ILE A 123 12.22 5.56 6.59
CA ILE A 123 11.83 4.17 6.90
C ILE A 123 13.08 3.29 7.05
N LYS A 124 14.05 3.40 6.13
CA LYS A 124 15.32 2.66 6.23
C LYS A 124 16.12 3.03 7.47
N GLU A 125 16.17 4.31 7.85
CA GLU A 125 16.83 4.77 9.08
C GLU A 125 16.15 4.17 10.33
N LEU A 126 14.82 4.14 10.38
CA LEU A 126 14.06 3.53 11.47
C LEU A 126 14.25 2.01 11.56
N MET A 127 14.57 1.35 10.45
CA MET A 127 14.85 -0.10 10.44
C MET A 127 16.26 -0.45 10.94
N GLN A 128 17.26 0.40 10.70
CA GLN A 128 18.67 0.08 11.00
C GLN A 128 18.94 -0.22 12.48
N GLY A 129 18.12 0.32 13.39
CA GLY A 129 18.24 0.12 14.83
C GLY A 129 17.22 -0.84 15.44
N CYS A 130 16.39 -1.51 14.63
CA CYS A 130 15.33 -2.37 15.16
C CYS A 130 15.72 -3.85 15.15
N GLU A 131 15.73 -4.47 16.33
CA GLU A 131 15.93 -5.91 16.48
C GLU A 131 14.62 -6.71 16.39
N GLU A 132 13.48 -6.02 16.38
CA GLU A 132 12.13 -6.59 16.42
C GLU A 132 11.42 -6.49 15.06
N ILE A 133 12.06 -7.00 14.01
CA ILE A 133 11.42 -7.09 12.69
C ILE A 133 10.51 -8.32 12.65
N LEU A 134 9.20 -8.09 12.48
CA LEU A 134 8.19 -9.12 12.32
C LEU A 134 7.94 -9.40 10.84
N ILE A 135 8.04 -10.67 10.46
CA ILE A 135 7.73 -11.15 9.12
C ILE A 135 6.84 -12.38 9.22
N MET A 136 5.64 -12.34 8.64
CA MET A 136 4.67 -13.45 8.71
C MET A 136 4.23 -13.92 7.33
N GLU A 137 4.25 -15.23 7.12
CA GLU A 137 3.80 -15.88 5.87
C GLU A 137 2.32 -15.63 5.58
N ASN A 138 1.49 -15.67 6.62
CA ASN A 138 0.04 -15.54 6.55
C ASN A 138 -0.46 -14.50 7.55
N PHE A 139 -1.63 -13.91 7.25
CA PHE A 139 -2.33 -13.10 8.24
C PHE A 139 -2.76 -13.99 9.42
N PRO A 140 -2.67 -13.50 10.66
CA PRO A 140 -3.16 -14.25 11.81
C PRO A 140 -4.67 -14.49 11.65
N ASP A 141 -5.09 -15.71 11.93
CA ASP A 141 -6.52 -16.04 11.98
C ASP A 141 -7.17 -15.18 13.06
N ILE A 142 -8.11 -14.32 12.64
CA ILE A 142 -8.99 -13.65 13.59
C ILE A 142 -9.92 -14.73 14.13
N GLN A 143 -9.60 -15.29 15.29
CA GLN A 143 -10.56 -16.10 16.03
C GLN A 143 -11.77 -15.21 16.31
N LYS A 144 -12.86 -15.48 15.59
CA LYS A 144 -14.17 -14.89 15.90
C LYS A 144 -14.60 -15.46 17.24
N ASN A 145 -14.32 -14.74 18.32
CA ASN A 145 -14.96 -14.95 19.62
C ASN A 145 -16.39 -14.41 19.59
#